data_AF-A0A1V5QJF3-F1
#
_entry.id   AF-A0A1V5QJF3-F1
#
_cell.length_a   1.000
_cell.length_b   1.000
_cell.length_c   1.000
_cell.angle_alpha   90.00
_cell.angle_beta   90.00
_cell.angle_gamma   90.00
#
_symmetry.space_group_name_H-M   'P 1'
#
loop_
_entity.id
_entity.type
_entity.pdbx_description
1 polymer ?
#
loop_
_entity_poly.entity_id
_entity_poly.type
_entity_poly.pdbx_seq_one_letter_code
_entity_poly.pdbx_strand_id
1 'polypeptide(L)'
;MKMAKASPEDLDMALDLISVLDDIERGFFPHRFSDPDSEMSEWLDFTNREQYGRLIDNLRRLLNRGSIGRVIMGMAVVCDPSNECIDPDADCIEHHPKRQRLEKQVEDLINKLDRHQKDAAIGRAVNRASGELPFGYDLHIELEKDAGTVRLYRPDGEEVDEEFHDCDYFSGAIDNAINVAIADAEKGGAA
;
A
#
# COMPACT_ATOMS: atom_id res chain seq x y z
N MET A 1 2.10 6.09 -23.79
CA MET A 1 0.78 6.53 -24.34
C MET A 1 -0.28 6.46 -23.24
N LYS A 2 -1.37 7.25 -23.26
CA LYS A 2 -2.45 7.16 -22.25
C LYS A 2 -3.77 6.72 -22.88
N MET A 3 -4.52 5.88 -22.17
CA MET A 3 -5.83 5.35 -22.60
C MET A 3 -6.80 5.29 -21.41
N ALA A 4 -8.10 5.41 -21.69
CA ALA A 4 -9.13 5.10 -20.71
C ALA A 4 -9.08 3.60 -20.33
N LYS A 5 -9.30 3.28 -19.05
CA LYS A 5 -9.38 1.89 -18.59
C LYS A 5 -10.64 1.21 -19.17
N ALA A 6 -10.53 -0.10 -19.36
CA ALA A 6 -11.70 -0.95 -19.57
C ALA A 6 -12.63 -0.85 -18.36
N SER A 7 -13.93 -0.72 -18.60
CA SER A 7 -14.96 -0.82 -17.55
C SER A 7 -15.27 -2.30 -17.26
N PRO A 8 -15.94 -2.61 -16.13
CA PRO A 8 -16.38 -3.98 -15.84
C PRO A 8 -17.19 -4.59 -16.99
N GLU A 9 -18.06 -3.81 -17.63
CA GLU A 9 -18.89 -4.26 -18.76
C GLU A 9 -18.05 -4.61 -20.00
N ASP A 10 -16.92 -3.93 -20.21
CA ASP A 10 -16.00 -4.29 -21.29
C ASP A 10 -15.35 -5.65 -21.04
N LEU A 11 -14.95 -5.91 -19.78
CA LEU A 11 -14.28 -7.14 -19.38
C LEU A 11 -15.26 -8.32 -19.47
N ASP A 12 -16.47 -8.16 -18.94
CA ASP A 12 -17.51 -9.19 -19.02
C ASP A 12 -17.86 -9.52 -20.48
N MET A 13 -18.02 -8.48 -21.32
CA MET A 13 -18.27 -8.66 -22.74
C MET A 13 -17.08 -9.37 -23.44
N ALA A 14 -15.84 -9.01 -23.13
CA ALA A 14 -14.66 -9.63 -23.73
C ALA A 14 -14.51 -11.11 -23.32
N LEU A 15 -14.80 -11.45 -22.05
CA LEU A 15 -14.82 -12.84 -21.59
C LEU A 15 -15.91 -13.66 -22.30
N ASP A 16 -17.12 -13.11 -22.40
CA ASP A 16 -18.22 -13.73 -23.13
C ASP A 16 -17.87 -13.95 -24.61
N LEU A 17 -17.15 -12.99 -25.22
CA LEU A 17 -16.70 -13.07 -26.61
C LEU A 17 -15.62 -14.14 -26.79
N ILE A 18 -14.70 -14.32 -25.85
CA ILE A 18 -13.71 -15.41 -25.90
C ILE A 18 -14.43 -16.76 -26.01
N SER A 19 -15.42 -17.02 -25.15
CA SER A 19 -16.18 -18.28 -25.23
C SER A 19 -16.86 -18.49 -26.58
N VAL A 20 -17.41 -17.41 -27.17
CA VAL A 20 -18.03 -17.47 -28.50
C VAL A 20 -17.00 -17.78 -29.59
N LEU A 21 -15.81 -17.19 -29.51
CA LEU A 21 -14.74 -17.44 -30.47
C LEU A 21 -14.18 -18.86 -30.34
N ASP A 22 -14.06 -19.39 -29.12
CA ASP A 22 -13.63 -20.77 -28.87
C ASP A 22 -14.59 -21.79 -29.50
N ASP A 23 -15.91 -21.54 -29.41
CA ASP A 23 -16.91 -22.41 -30.05
C ASP A 23 -16.77 -22.38 -31.58
N ILE A 24 -16.60 -21.19 -32.17
CA ILE A 24 -16.39 -21.03 -33.61
C ILE A 24 -15.11 -21.73 -34.07
N GLU A 25 -14.01 -21.58 -33.31
CA GLU A 25 -12.73 -22.23 -33.60
C GLU A 25 -12.88 -23.76 -33.64
N ARG A 26 -13.72 -24.32 -32.77
CA ARG A 26 -14.03 -25.75 -32.72
C ARG A 26 -15.04 -26.22 -33.77
N GLY A 27 -15.59 -25.30 -34.57
CA GLY A 27 -16.58 -25.59 -35.61
C GLY A 27 -18.03 -25.67 -35.10
N PHE A 28 -18.28 -25.28 -33.86
CA PHE A 28 -19.63 -25.24 -33.29
C PHE A 28 -20.28 -23.88 -33.46
N PHE A 29 -21.60 -23.87 -33.60
CA PHE A 29 -22.36 -22.66 -33.41
C PHE A 29 -22.27 -22.27 -31.92
N PRO A 30 -22.00 -20.99 -31.58
CA PRO A 30 -21.75 -20.59 -30.21
C PRO A 30 -22.89 -20.96 -29.26
N HIS A 31 -22.58 -21.71 -28.20
CA HIS A 31 -23.60 -22.18 -27.25
C HIS A 31 -24.31 -21.00 -26.58
N ARG A 32 -23.58 -19.90 -26.35
CA ARG A 32 -24.14 -18.63 -25.81
C ARG A 32 -25.27 -18.04 -26.65
N PHE A 33 -25.34 -18.37 -27.94
CA PHE A 33 -26.38 -17.88 -28.85
C PHE A 33 -27.46 -18.93 -29.14
N SER A 34 -27.29 -20.13 -28.58
CA SER A 34 -28.25 -21.23 -28.66
C SER A 34 -29.26 -21.16 -27.50
N ASP A 35 -30.30 -21.99 -27.60
CA ASP A 35 -31.22 -22.23 -26.51
C ASP A 35 -30.47 -22.86 -25.32
N PRO A 36 -30.49 -22.25 -24.11
CA PRO A 36 -29.82 -22.81 -22.94
C PRO A 36 -30.37 -24.17 -22.52
N ASP A 37 -31.60 -24.52 -22.90
CA ASP A 37 -32.21 -25.83 -22.60
C ASP A 37 -31.86 -26.89 -23.68
N SER A 38 -31.10 -26.52 -24.71
CA SER A 38 -30.65 -27.47 -25.75
C SER A 38 -29.44 -28.27 -25.26
N GLU A 39 -29.63 -29.57 -25.05
CA GLU A 39 -28.56 -30.52 -24.71
C GLU A 39 -27.63 -30.84 -25.89
N MET A 40 -28.00 -30.43 -27.12
CA MET A 40 -27.23 -30.71 -28.34
C MET A 40 -26.46 -29.47 -28.81
N SER A 41 -25.15 -29.63 -29.02
CA SER A 41 -24.31 -28.62 -29.68
C SER A 41 -24.59 -28.60 -31.19
N GLU A 42 -25.01 -27.45 -31.71
CA GLU A 42 -25.23 -27.21 -33.14
C GLU A 42 -23.89 -27.02 -33.85
N TRP A 43 -23.68 -27.67 -34.99
CA TRP A 43 -22.51 -27.45 -35.85
C TRP A 43 -22.65 -26.14 -36.64
N LEU A 44 -21.55 -25.42 -36.81
CA LEU A 44 -21.52 -24.23 -37.65
C LEU A 44 -21.54 -24.64 -39.14
N ASP A 45 -22.55 -24.18 -39.86
CA ASP A 45 -22.78 -24.46 -41.28
C ASP A 45 -22.72 -23.17 -42.11
N PHE A 46 -21.61 -22.97 -42.83
CA PHE A 46 -21.30 -21.84 -43.71
C PHE A 46 -22.31 -21.64 -44.86
N THR A 47 -23.07 -22.68 -45.18
CA THR A 47 -24.06 -22.65 -46.26
C THR A 47 -25.45 -22.25 -45.76
N ASN A 48 -25.67 -22.34 -44.44
CA ASN A 48 -26.92 -21.98 -43.80
C ASN A 48 -26.97 -20.46 -43.52
N ARG A 49 -27.60 -19.72 -44.45
CA ARG A 49 -27.76 -18.26 -44.34
C ARG A 49 -28.52 -17.81 -43.09
N GLU A 50 -29.49 -18.58 -42.63
CA GLU A 50 -30.27 -18.22 -41.44
C GLU A 50 -29.40 -18.33 -40.18
N GLN A 51 -28.67 -19.44 -40.03
CA GLN A 51 -27.74 -19.63 -38.92
C GLN A 51 -26.68 -18.54 -38.88
N TYR A 52 -26.13 -18.15 -40.04
CA TYR A 52 -25.20 -17.03 -40.15
C TYR A 52 -25.84 -15.68 -39.78
N GLY A 53 -27.09 -15.45 -40.18
CA GLY A 53 -27.85 -14.27 -39.76
C GLY A 53 -27.95 -14.18 -38.23
N ARG A 54 -28.29 -15.29 -37.56
CA ARG A 54 -28.34 -15.37 -36.09
C ARG A 54 -26.97 -15.12 -35.46
N LEU A 55 -25.90 -15.71 -36.01
CA LEU A 55 -24.54 -15.54 -35.52
C LEU A 55 -24.14 -14.06 -35.53
N ILE A 56 -24.31 -13.38 -36.66
CA ILE A 56 -23.92 -11.97 -36.82
C ILE A 56 -24.77 -11.04 -35.97
N ASP A 57 -26.09 -11.26 -35.87
CA ASP A 57 -26.95 -10.43 -35.01
C ASP A 57 -26.56 -10.56 -33.54
N ASN A 58 -26.31 -11.79 -33.06
CA ASN A 58 -25.91 -12.02 -31.67
C ASN A 58 -24.50 -11.51 -31.36
N LEU A 59 -23.53 -11.68 -32.28
CA LEU A 59 -22.21 -11.06 -32.15
C LEU A 59 -22.30 -9.54 -32.05
N ARG A 60 -23.14 -8.91 -32.89
CA ARG A 60 -23.36 -7.46 -32.83
C ARG A 60 -23.96 -7.03 -31.49
N ARG A 61 -24.96 -7.76 -30.98
CA ARG A 61 -25.55 -7.49 -29.65
C ARG A 61 -24.52 -7.64 -28.53
N LEU A 62 -23.69 -8.69 -28.60
CA LEU A 62 -22.62 -8.93 -27.64
C LEU A 62 -21.61 -7.78 -27.65
N LEU A 63 -21.10 -7.43 -28.84
CA LEU A 63 -20.13 -6.34 -29.01
C LEU A 63 -20.67 -4.96 -28.59
N ASN A 64 -21.99 -4.75 -28.61
CA ASN A 64 -22.60 -3.51 -28.14
C ASN A 64 -22.71 -3.41 -26.60
N ARG A 65 -22.39 -4.46 -25.84
CA ARG A 65 -22.42 -4.43 -24.36
C ARG A 65 -21.21 -3.72 -23.76
N GLY A 66 -20.13 -3.56 -24.51
CA GLY A 66 -18.88 -2.95 -24.05
C GLY A 66 -17.95 -2.61 -25.20
N SER A 67 -16.67 -2.44 -24.91
CA SER A 67 -15.63 -2.05 -25.87
C SER A 67 -14.44 -2.99 -25.81
N ILE A 68 -14.39 -3.93 -26.75
CA ILE A 68 -13.22 -4.81 -26.92
C ILE A 68 -11.95 -4.00 -27.23
N GLY A 69 -12.11 -2.85 -27.90
CA GLY A 69 -11.02 -1.93 -28.17
C GLY A 69 -10.36 -1.42 -26.89
N ARG A 70 -11.12 -1.07 -25.84
CA ARG A 70 -10.55 -0.65 -24.55
C ARG A 70 -9.79 -1.78 -23.85
N VAL A 71 -10.26 -3.02 -23.95
CA VAL A 71 -9.59 -4.18 -23.38
C VAL A 71 -8.25 -4.45 -24.08
N ILE A 72 -8.28 -4.61 -25.41
CA ILE A 72 -7.08 -4.96 -26.20
C ILE A 72 -6.05 -3.83 -26.16
N MET A 73 -6.48 -2.61 -26.47
CA MET A 73 -5.54 -1.47 -26.49
C MET A 73 -5.07 -1.12 -25.07
N GLY A 74 -5.89 -1.36 -24.05
CA GLY A 74 -5.48 -1.25 -22.65
C GLY A 74 -4.31 -2.19 -22.34
N MET A 75 -4.41 -3.45 -22.75
CA MET A 75 -3.29 -4.40 -22.61
C MET A 75 -2.09 -4.00 -23.47
N ALA A 76 -2.28 -3.49 -24.68
CA ALA A 76 -1.19 -3.00 -25.51
C ALA A 76 -0.43 -1.83 -24.84
N VAL A 77 -1.12 -0.94 -24.14
CA VAL A 77 -0.50 0.12 -23.33
C VAL A 77 0.28 -0.46 -22.15
N VAL A 78 -0.27 -1.48 -21.48
CA VAL A 78 0.42 -2.16 -20.37
C VAL A 78 1.71 -2.85 -20.84
N CYS A 79 1.67 -3.54 -21.99
CA CYS A 79 2.81 -4.26 -22.56
C CYS A 79 3.85 -3.37 -23.25
N ASP A 80 3.54 -2.10 -23.52
CA ASP A 80 4.50 -1.16 -24.12
C ASP A 80 5.59 -0.80 -23.07
N PRO A 81 6.87 -1.17 -23.31
CA PRO A 81 7.95 -0.99 -22.35
C PRO A 81 8.17 0.48 -21.94
N SER A 82 7.81 1.42 -22.82
CA SER A 82 7.95 2.86 -22.53
C SER A 82 7.02 3.35 -21.42
N ASN A 83 5.96 2.59 -21.10
CA ASN A 83 5.04 2.91 -20.01
C ASN A 83 5.48 2.28 -18.67
N GLU A 84 6.53 1.45 -18.64
CA GLU A 84 7.12 0.86 -17.43
C GLU A 84 6.07 0.19 -16.48
N CYS A 85 4.98 -0.36 -17.03
CA CYS A 85 3.87 -0.91 -16.24
C CYS A 85 4.18 -2.32 -15.71
N ILE A 86 4.77 -3.17 -16.55
CA ILE A 86 5.16 -4.55 -16.25
C ILE A 86 6.62 -4.78 -16.64
N ASP A 87 7.23 -5.84 -16.13
CA ASP A 87 8.60 -6.22 -16.49
C ASP A 87 8.68 -6.61 -17.98
N PRO A 88 9.48 -5.91 -18.82
CA PRO A 88 9.60 -6.23 -20.23
C PRO A 88 10.40 -7.51 -20.50
N ASP A 89 11.18 -8.00 -19.53
CA ASP A 89 12.05 -9.16 -19.68
C ASP A 89 11.42 -10.45 -19.09
N ALA A 90 10.22 -10.36 -18.49
CA ALA A 90 9.52 -11.50 -17.90
C ALA A 90 8.61 -12.21 -18.92
N ASP A 91 8.52 -13.54 -18.79
CA ASP A 91 7.60 -14.37 -19.60
C ASP A 91 6.14 -14.31 -19.11
N CYS A 92 5.89 -13.61 -18.00
CA CYS A 92 4.60 -13.44 -17.36
C CYS A 92 4.35 -11.98 -16.94
N ILE A 93 3.10 -11.65 -16.62
CA ILE A 93 2.71 -10.32 -16.15
C ILE A 93 3.29 -10.10 -14.73
N GLU A 94 4.45 -9.46 -14.67
CA GLU A 94 5.16 -9.14 -13.42
C GLU A 94 5.34 -7.63 -13.24
N HIS A 95 5.52 -7.20 -11.99
CA HIS A 95 5.76 -5.78 -11.71
C HIS A 95 7.12 -5.33 -12.23
N HIS A 96 7.12 -4.22 -12.98
CA HIS A 96 8.34 -3.62 -13.52
C HIS A 96 9.41 -3.43 -12.41
N PRO A 97 10.70 -3.78 -12.63
CA PRO A 97 11.75 -3.75 -11.60
C PRO A 97 11.92 -2.39 -10.91
N LYS A 98 11.59 -1.30 -11.60
CA LYS A 98 11.56 0.05 -11.05
C LYS A 98 10.64 0.17 -9.83
N ARG A 99 9.47 -0.49 -9.85
CA ARG A 99 8.51 -0.45 -8.74
C ARG A 99 9.10 -1.11 -7.49
N GLN A 100 9.70 -2.29 -7.63
CA GLN A 100 10.34 -3.00 -6.53
C GLN A 100 11.50 -2.19 -5.92
N ARG A 101 12.30 -1.52 -6.76
CA ARG A 101 13.38 -0.64 -6.30
C ARG A 101 12.84 0.57 -5.52
N LEU A 102 11.75 1.17 -6.00
CA LEU A 102 11.12 2.32 -5.33
C LEU A 102 10.52 1.91 -3.97
N GLU A 103 9.84 0.76 -3.89
CA GLU A 103 9.28 0.24 -2.64
C GLU A 103 10.39 0.02 -1.60
N LYS A 104 11.51 -0.59 -1.98
CA LYS A 104 12.68 -0.74 -1.11
C LYS A 104 13.27 0.60 -0.68
N GLN A 105 13.38 1.56 -1.60
CA GLN A 105 13.88 2.90 -1.26
C GLN A 105 12.98 3.62 -0.26
N VAL A 106 11.66 3.47 -0.38
CA VAL A 106 10.70 4.05 0.57
C VAL A 106 10.88 3.42 1.95
N GLU A 107 10.99 2.09 2.03
CA GLU A 107 11.26 1.38 3.28
C GLU A 107 12.56 1.85 3.96
N ASP A 108 13.65 1.93 3.19
CA ASP A 108 14.94 2.43 3.67
C ASP A 108 14.85 3.87 4.19
N LEU A 109 14.08 4.73 3.50
CA LEU A 109 13.88 6.12 3.90
C LEU A 109 13.04 6.24 5.18
N ILE A 110 11.98 5.43 5.33
CA ILE A 110 11.17 5.39 6.55
C ILE A 110 12.05 4.99 7.74
N ASN A 111 12.86 3.93 7.59
CA ASN A 111 13.76 3.45 8.64
C ASN A 111 14.86 4.47 8.99
N LYS A 112 15.33 5.26 8.02
CA LYS A 112 16.26 6.37 8.28
C LYS A 112 15.57 7.53 8.99
N LEU A 113 14.36 7.88 8.55
CA LEU A 113 13.59 8.97 9.13
C LEU A 113 13.25 8.68 10.59
N ASP A 114 12.80 7.46 10.91
CA ASP A 114 12.51 7.02 12.27
C ASP A 114 13.73 7.15 13.18
N ARG A 115 14.90 6.67 12.73
CA ARG A 115 16.17 6.83 13.47
C ARG A 115 16.51 8.30 13.71
N HIS A 116 16.46 9.13 12.67
CA HIS A 116 16.74 10.56 12.82
C HIS A 116 15.72 11.28 13.71
N GLN A 117 14.46 10.87 13.69
CA GLN A 117 13.43 11.42 14.58
C GLN A 117 13.69 11.05 16.03
N LYS A 118 14.11 9.81 16.31
CA LYS A 118 14.55 9.35 17.63
C LYS A 118 15.77 10.14 18.13
N ASP A 119 16.81 10.24 17.31
CA ASP A 119 18.02 11.00 17.64
C ASP A 119 17.70 12.47 17.93
N ALA A 120 16.87 13.09 17.08
CA ALA A 120 16.47 14.47 17.25
C ALA A 120 15.56 14.68 18.48
N ALA A 121 14.72 13.70 18.82
CA ALA A 121 13.88 13.75 20.02
C ALA A 121 14.73 13.77 21.30
N ILE A 122 15.81 12.98 21.35
CA ILE A 122 16.76 13.01 22.47
C ILE A 122 17.38 14.40 22.58
N GLY A 123 17.90 14.96 21.48
CA GLY A 123 18.47 16.30 21.48
C GLY A 123 17.49 17.38 21.94
N ARG A 124 16.20 17.29 21.55
CA ARG A 124 15.15 18.19 22.03
C ARG A 124 14.91 18.03 23.53
N ALA A 125 14.79 16.81 24.03
CA ALA A 125 14.55 16.54 25.45
C ALA A 125 15.72 17.02 26.34
N VAL A 126 16.97 16.84 25.89
CA VAL A 126 18.16 17.35 26.60
C VAL A 126 18.19 18.88 26.63
N ASN A 127 17.89 19.54 25.49
CA ASN A 127 17.79 21.00 25.45
C ASN A 127 16.65 21.51 26.34
N ARG A 128 15.54 20.78 26.39
CA ARG A 128 14.41 21.07 27.27
C ARG A 128 14.81 20.97 28.74
N ALA A 129 15.50 19.91 29.15
CA ALA A 129 16.00 19.77 30.51
C ALA A 129 16.84 20.98 30.93
N SER A 130 17.74 21.44 30.04
CA SER A 130 18.58 22.62 30.31
C SER A 130 17.81 23.94 30.45
N GLY A 131 16.62 24.04 29.85
CA GLY A 131 15.81 25.27 29.86
C GLY A 131 14.64 25.26 30.85
N GLU A 132 14.13 24.09 31.20
CA GLU A 132 12.87 23.92 31.94
C GLU A 132 13.01 23.22 33.29
N LEU A 133 14.16 22.61 33.60
CA LEU A 133 14.36 22.02 34.93
C LEU A 133 14.28 23.11 36.02
N PRO A 134 13.49 22.92 37.08
CA PRO A 134 13.43 23.86 38.18
C PRO A 134 14.78 24.00 38.89
N PHE A 135 15.03 25.18 39.47
CA PHE A 135 16.30 25.47 40.13
C PHE A 135 16.62 24.45 41.23
N GLY A 136 17.85 23.92 41.21
CA GLY A 136 18.33 22.94 42.18
C GLY A 136 17.97 21.49 41.87
N TYR A 137 17.09 21.23 40.90
CA TYR A 137 16.89 19.86 40.41
C TYR A 137 18.00 19.47 39.44
N ASP A 138 18.48 18.24 39.56
CA ASP A 138 19.49 17.66 38.68
C ASP A 138 18.96 16.40 38.00
N LEU A 139 19.16 16.30 36.68
CA LEU A 139 18.78 15.14 35.88
C LEU A 139 20.03 14.40 35.43
N HIS A 140 20.14 13.12 35.83
CA HIS A 140 21.25 12.25 35.48
C HIS A 140 20.83 11.25 34.40
N ILE A 141 21.68 11.09 33.39
CA ILE A 141 21.54 10.08 32.33
C ILE A 141 22.71 9.11 32.46
N GLU A 142 22.42 7.87 32.81
CA GLU A 142 23.39 6.79 32.90
C GLU A 142 23.20 5.87 31.70
N LEU A 143 24.30 5.56 31.00
CA LEU A 143 24.27 4.74 29.79
C LEU A 143 25.10 3.48 30.00
N GLU A 144 24.50 2.34 29.66
CA GLU A 144 25.15 1.04 29.65
C GLU A 144 25.02 0.41 28.26
N LYS A 145 25.68 -0.72 28.04
CA LYS A 145 25.50 -1.45 26.78
C LYS A 145 24.05 -1.92 26.67
N ASP A 146 23.37 -1.48 25.62
CA ASP A 146 21.98 -1.83 25.29
C ASP A 146 20.93 -1.33 26.32
N ALA A 147 21.31 -0.43 27.22
CA ALA A 147 20.41 0.14 28.24
C ALA A 147 20.78 1.59 28.59
N GLY A 148 19.81 2.34 29.11
CA GLY A 148 20.03 3.66 29.67
C GLY A 148 18.99 3.98 30.72
N THR A 149 19.39 4.70 31.77
CA THR A 149 18.53 5.08 32.89
C THR A 149 18.54 6.58 33.06
N VAL A 150 17.37 7.15 33.31
CA VAL A 150 17.19 8.55 33.69
C VAL A 150 16.88 8.58 35.19
N ARG A 151 17.62 9.40 35.94
CA ARG A 151 17.38 9.65 37.37
C ARG A 151 17.18 11.15 37.58
N LEU A 152 16.30 11.48 38.51
CA LEU A 152 15.99 12.86 38.89
C LEU A 152 16.33 13.06 40.37
N TYR A 153 17.07 14.11 40.67
CA TYR A 153 17.45 14.49 42.02
C TYR A 153 16.81 15.83 42.40
N ARG A 154 16.28 15.91 43.61
CA ARG A 154 15.75 17.13 44.21
C ARG A 154 16.86 18.06 44.68
N PRO A 155 16.56 19.34 45.01
CA PRO A 155 17.53 20.29 45.53
C PRO A 155 18.23 19.88 46.83
N ASP A 156 17.65 18.98 47.61
CA ASP A 156 18.24 18.41 48.82
C ASP A 156 19.19 17.22 48.54
N GLY A 157 19.29 16.79 47.27
CA GLY A 157 20.09 15.66 46.81
C GLY A 157 19.38 14.31 46.91
N GLU A 158 18.12 14.26 47.34
CA GLU A 158 17.35 13.01 47.33
C GLU A 158 16.89 12.64 45.92
N GLU A 159 17.02 11.37 45.55
CA GLU A 159 16.50 10.83 44.29
C GLU A 159 14.96 10.77 44.35
N VAL A 160 14.31 11.17 43.27
CA VAL A 160 12.87 10.96 43.10
C VAL A 160 12.64 9.48 42.79
N ASP A 161 11.93 8.79 43.69
CA ASP A 161 11.59 7.37 43.58
C ASP A 161 10.44 7.15 42.55
N GLU A 162 10.72 7.50 41.30
CA GLU A 162 9.84 7.27 40.15
C GLU A 162 10.61 6.60 39.00
N GLU A 163 9.97 5.64 38.34
CA GLU A 163 10.53 4.90 37.23
C GLU A 163 10.18 5.57 35.89
N PHE A 164 11.20 6.13 35.21
CA PHE A 164 11.00 6.84 33.94
C PHE A 164 11.12 5.97 32.68
N HIS A 165 11.21 4.64 32.81
CA HIS A 165 11.62 3.76 31.71
C HIS A 165 10.47 3.15 30.88
N ASP A 166 9.20 3.35 31.25
CA ASP A 166 8.03 2.86 30.50
C ASP A 166 7.59 3.87 29.41
N CYS A 167 8.51 4.14 28.48
CA CYS A 167 8.29 5.08 27.37
C CYS A 167 8.68 4.43 26.05
N ASP A 168 7.95 4.73 24.98
CA ASP A 168 8.24 4.22 23.63
C ASP A 168 9.68 4.56 23.17
N TYR A 169 10.25 5.66 23.70
CA TYR A 169 11.59 6.14 23.39
C TYR A 169 12.30 6.69 24.63
N PHE A 170 13.64 6.61 24.63
CA PHE A 170 14.49 7.16 25.69
C PHE A 170 14.29 8.67 25.92
N SER A 171 13.98 9.44 24.87
CA SER A 171 13.62 10.86 25.01
C SER A 171 12.36 11.06 25.85
N GLY A 172 11.42 10.11 25.83
CA GLY A 172 10.21 10.15 26.65
C GLY A 172 10.51 10.02 28.14
N ALA A 173 11.50 9.20 28.51
CA ALA A 173 11.98 9.09 29.89
C ALA A 173 12.52 10.44 30.41
N ILE A 174 13.31 11.13 29.59
CA ILE A 174 13.84 12.46 29.90
C ILE A 174 12.69 13.47 30.03
N ASP A 175 11.76 13.49 29.07
CA ASP A 175 10.61 14.40 29.11
C ASP A 175 9.71 14.17 30.33
N ASN A 176 9.53 12.92 30.74
CA ASN A 176 8.75 12.57 31.93
C ASN A 176 9.44 13.05 33.22
N ALA A 177 10.76 12.83 33.35
CA ALA A 177 11.53 13.34 34.48
C ALA A 177 11.44 14.87 34.59
N ILE A 178 11.50 15.61 33.47
CA ILE A 178 11.32 17.06 33.46
C ILE A 178 9.90 17.43 33.97
N ASN A 179 8.86 16.76 33.47
CA ASN A 179 7.48 17.03 33.89
C ASN A 179 7.27 16.77 35.39
N VAL A 180 7.86 15.70 35.91
CA VAL A 180 7.79 15.34 37.33
C VAL A 180 8.53 16.38 38.18
N ALA A 181 9.72 16.82 37.76
CA ALA A 181 10.44 17.89 38.45
C ALA A 181 9.62 19.18 38.54
N ILE A 182 8.99 19.59 37.43
CA ILE A 182 8.12 20.78 37.38
C ILE A 182 6.94 20.62 38.34
N ALA A 183 6.25 19.48 38.29
CA ALA A 183 5.09 19.22 39.15
C ALA A 183 5.47 19.12 40.65
N ASP A 184 6.64 18.56 40.97
CA ASP A 184 7.14 18.46 42.35
C ASP A 184 7.52 19.86 42.89
N ALA A 185 8.19 20.68 42.07
CA ALA A 185 8.51 22.06 42.41
C ALA A 185 7.26 22.94 42.64
N GLU A 186 6.21 22.76 41.84
CA GLU A 186 4.93 23.45 42.02
C GLU A 186 4.23 23.05 43.33
N LYS A 187 4.34 21.79 43.75
CA LYS A 187 3.79 21.31 45.03
C LYS A 187 4.61 21.80 46.23
N GLY A 188 5.94 21.84 46.10
CA GLY A 188 6.87 22.31 47.14
C GLY A 188 6.91 23.83 47.30
N GLY A 189 6.55 24.60 46.27
CA GLY A 189 6.46 26.07 46.29
C GLY A 189 5.22 26.65 46.98
N ALA A 190 4.36 25.81 47.58
CA ALA A 190 3.18 26.22 48.35
C ALA A 190 3.44 26.34 49.87
N ALA A 191 4.70 26.34 50.31
CA ALA A 191 5.11 26.50 51.70
C ALA A 191 5.73 27.88 51.98
#